data_AF-A0A0J6FQ84-F1
#
_entry.id   AF-A0A0J6FQ84-F1
#
_cell.length_a   1.000
_cell.length_b   1.000
_cell.length_c   1.000
_cell.angle_alpha   90.00
_cell.angle_beta   90.00
_cell.angle_gamma   90.00
#
_symmetry.space_group_name_H-M   'P 1'
#
loop_
_entity.id
_entity.type
_entity.pdbx_description
1 polymer ?
#
loop_
_entity_poly.entity_id
_entity_poly.type
_entity_poly.pdbx_seq_one_letter_code
_entity_poly.pdbx_strand_id
1 'polypeptide(L)'
;MSRAVEQTAQNTTGKKQLAVDAFAQALKQLPTILADNAGLDSSDLVTRLRQAINKGLMSSGLDLLTPGGGIANMRELGVVESYKLKRAVVSSASEAAEGMVLPALLLQAQN
;
A
#
# COMPACT_ATOMS: atom_id res chain seq x y z
N MET A 1 -4.25 -4.64 0.00
CA MET A 1 -5.00 -3.42 0.39
C MET A 1 -5.10 -2.44 -0.76
N SER A 2 -3.98 -1.98 -1.35
CA SER A 2 -3.98 -1.02 -2.47
C SER A 2 -4.99 -1.34 -3.59
N ARG A 3 -5.01 -2.57 -4.13
CA ARG A 3 -6.00 -2.99 -5.15
C ARG A 3 -7.45 -2.73 -4.73
N ALA A 4 -7.81 -3.05 -3.49
CA ALA A 4 -9.17 -2.84 -3.01
C ALA A 4 -9.52 -1.35 -2.94
N VAL A 5 -8.56 -0.52 -2.52
CA VAL A 5 -8.71 0.94 -2.51
C VAL A 5 -8.81 1.50 -3.94
N GLU A 6 -8.01 1.02 -4.89
CA GLU A 6 -8.12 1.39 -6.32
C GLU A 6 -9.51 1.07 -6.88
N GLN A 7 -10.06 -0.11 -6.54
CA GLN A 7 -11.42 -0.49 -6.94
C GLN A 7 -12.49 0.42 -6.31
N THR A 8 -12.29 0.83 -5.06
CA THR A 8 -13.17 1.82 -4.41
C THR A 8 -13.08 3.18 -5.12
N ALA A 9 -11.88 3.61 -5.53
CA ALA A 9 -11.69 4.85 -6.26
C ALA A 9 -12.49 4.88 -7.57
N GLN A 10 -12.49 3.78 -8.33
CA GLN A 10 -13.28 3.65 -9.57
C GLN A 10 -14.78 3.86 -9.37
N ASN A 11 -15.29 3.56 -8.17
CA ASN A 11 -16.70 3.74 -7.80
C ASN A 11 -16.96 5.06 -7.06
N THR A 12 -15.92 5.87 -6.83
CA THR A 12 -16.00 7.15 -6.12
C THR A 12 -16.04 8.29 -7.13
N THR A 13 -17.00 9.20 -7.01
CA THR A 13 -17.15 10.32 -7.95
C THR A 13 -16.53 11.62 -7.44
N GLY A 14 -16.02 12.43 -8.38
CA GLY A 14 -15.54 13.79 -8.11
C GLY A 14 -14.19 13.84 -7.40
N LYS A 15 -13.90 14.95 -6.71
CA LYS A 15 -12.59 15.20 -6.07
C LYS A 15 -12.16 14.13 -5.06
N LYS A 16 -13.11 13.40 -4.48
CA LYS A 16 -12.84 12.31 -3.54
C LYS A 16 -12.09 11.15 -4.21
N GLN A 17 -12.32 10.90 -5.50
CA GLN A 17 -11.62 9.85 -6.24
C GLN A 17 -10.10 10.03 -6.17
N LEU A 18 -9.62 11.26 -6.39
CA LEU A 18 -8.20 11.60 -6.35
C LEU A 18 -7.58 11.29 -4.98
N ALA A 19 -8.31 11.56 -3.90
CA ALA A 19 -7.85 11.26 -2.54
C ALA A 19 -7.77 9.74 -2.29
N VAL A 20 -8.77 8.98 -2.76
CA VAL A 20 -8.77 7.52 -2.65
C VAL A 20 -7.64 6.89 -3.49
N ASP A 21 -7.40 7.40 -4.70
CA ASP A 21 -6.28 6.98 -5.55
C ASP A 21 -4.93 7.30 -4.89
N ALA A 22 -4.75 8.50 -4.32
CA ALA A 22 -3.54 8.87 -3.60
C ALA A 22 -3.28 7.94 -2.42
N PHE A 23 -4.33 7.59 -1.66
CA PHE A 23 -4.22 6.61 -0.56
C PHE A 23 -3.82 5.22 -1.08
N ALA A 24 -4.38 4.77 -2.21
CA ALA A 24 -3.99 3.52 -2.83
C ALA A 24 -2.51 3.50 -3.26
N GLN A 25 -1.99 4.63 -3.77
CA GLN A 25 -0.58 4.77 -4.12
C GLN A 25 0.31 4.76 -2.87
N ALA A 26 -0.10 5.45 -1.79
CA ALA A 26 0.64 5.44 -0.52
C ALA A 26 0.79 4.02 0.04
N LEU A 27 -0.25 3.18 -0.04
CA LEU A 27 -0.18 1.78 0.39
C LEU A 27 0.82 0.93 -0.41
N LYS A 28 1.16 1.32 -1.65
CA LYS A 28 2.16 0.61 -2.46
C LYS A 28 3.59 0.95 -2.05
N GLN A 29 3.80 2.01 -1.27
CA GLN A 29 5.13 2.36 -0.79
C GLN A 29 5.73 1.28 0.09
N LEU A 30 4.91 0.54 0.86
CA LEU A 30 5.39 -0.56 1.70
C LEU A 30 6.21 -1.61 0.92
N PRO A 31 5.65 -2.29 -0.11
CA PRO A 31 6.44 -3.24 -0.90
C PRO A 31 7.56 -2.57 -1.71
N THR A 32 7.42 -1.32 -2.15
CA THR A 32 8.49 -0.57 -2.82
C THR A 32 9.70 -0.41 -1.90
N ILE A 33 9.49 0.13 -0.70
CA ILE A 33 10.54 0.36 0.30
C ILE A 33 11.21 -0.95 0.71
N LEU A 34 10.45 -2.04 0.86
CA LEU A 34 11.03 -3.34 1.18
C LEU A 34 11.97 -3.84 0.08
N ALA A 35 11.59 -3.71 -1.20
CA ALA A 35 12.44 -4.09 -2.32
C ALA A 35 13.66 -3.18 -2.46
N ASP A 36 13.50 -1.86 -2.28
CA ASP A 36 14.60 -0.89 -2.32
C ASP A 36 15.62 -1.17 -1.21
N ASN A 37 15.15 -1.42 0.02
CA ASN A 37 16.01 -1.78 1.16
C ASN A 37 16.76 -3.10 0.94
N ALA A 38 16.22 -4.00 0.12
CA ALA A 38 16.89 -5.24 -0.29
C ALA A 38 17.86 -5.05 -1.46
N GLY A 39 17.98 -3.83 -2.02
CA GLY A 39 18.82 -3.53 -3.17
C GLY A 39 18.32 -4.15 -4.48
N LEU A 40 17.01 -4.43 -4.57
CA LEU A 40 16.38 -5.06 -5.72
C LEU A 40 15.60 -4.04 -6.56
N ASP A 41 15.28 -4.39 -7.81
CA ASP A 41 14.43 -3.56 -8.67
C ASP A 41 12.99 -3.54 -8.14
N SER A 42 12.68 -2.51 -7.35
CA SER A 42 11.36 -2.32 -6.77
C SER A 42 10.28 -2.06 -7.82
N SER A 43 10.62 -1.46 -8.96
CA SER A 43 9.66 -1.18 -10.03
C SER A 43 9.18 -2.47 -10.68
N ASP A 44 10.11 -3.38 -11.00
CA ASP A 44 9.77 -4.70 -11.54
C ASP A 44 9.03 -5.57 -10.51
N LEU A 45 9.57 -5.69 -9.29
CA LEU A 45 8.98 -6.53 -8.25
C LEU A 45 7.56 -6.08 -7.86
N VAL A 46 7.34 -4.78 -7.66
CA VAL A 46 6.00 -4.26 -7.33
C VAL A 46 5.04 -4.46 -8.50
N THR A 47 5.51 -4.34 -9.75
CA THR A 47 4.69 -4.61 -10.93
C THR A 47 4.26 -6.07 -11.01
N ARG A 48 5.21 -7.01 -10.83
CA ARG A 48 4.90 -8.45 -10.78
C ARG A 48 3.98 -8.81 -9.62
N LEU A 49 4.18 -8.23 -8.44
CA LEU A 49 3.30 -8.42 -7.29
C LEU A 49 1.87 -7.97 -7.60
N ARG A 50 1.71 -6.79 -8.21
CA ARG A 50 0.40 -6.27 -8.61
C ARG A 50 -0.28 -7.18 -9.63
N GLN A 51 0.46 -7.71 -10.61
CA GLN A 51 -0.08 -8.66 -11.58
C GLN A 51 -0.58 -9.94 -10.91
N ALA A 52 0.18 -10.51 -9.97
CA ALA A 52 -0.21 -11.72 -9.25
C ALA A 52 -1.49 -11.51 -8.42
N ILE A 53 -1.53 -10.43 -7.62
CA ILE A 53 -2.72 -10.04 -6.86
C ILE A 53 -3.89 -9.79 -7.83
N ASN A 54 -3.63 -9.20 -9.00
CA ASN A 54 -4.69 -8.93 -9.96
C ASN A 54 -5.32 -10.17 -10.58
N LYS A 55 -4.56 -11.26 -10.67
CA LYS A 55 -5.00 -12.60 -11.09
C LYS A 55 -5.73 -13.38 -9.99
N GLY A 56 -5.95 -12.79 -8.82
CA GLY A 56 -6.65 -13.43 -7.70
C GLY A 56 -5.74 -14.07 -6.64
N LEU A 57 -4.42 -13.99 -6.80
CA LEU A 57 -3.45 -14.57 -5.86
C LEU A 57 -3.24 -13.63 -4.66
N MET A 58 -4.21 -13.61 -3.75
CA MET A 58 -4.21 -12.66 -2.62
C MET A 58 -3.13 -12.92 -1.56
N SER A 59 -2.54 -14.12 -1.53
CA SER A 59 -1.43 -14.48 -0.63
C SER A 59 -0.05 -14.23 -1.23
N SER A 60 0.03 -13.67 -2.45
CA SER A 60 1.30 -13.27 -3.05
C SER A 60 1.94 -12.12 -2.28
N GLY A 61 3.25 -12.21 -2.05
CA GLY A 61 4.08 -11.16 -1.46
C GLY A 61 5.48 -11.18 -2.05
N LEU A 62 6.35 -10.31 -1.53
CA LEU A 62 7.75 -10.24 -1.96
C LEU A 62 8.57 -11.28 -1.19
N ASP A 63 9.30 -12.11 -1.93
CA ASP A 63 10.41 -12.88 -1.40
C ASP A 63 11.70 -12.13 -1.74
N LEU A 64 12.36 -11.61 -0.71
CA LEU A 64 13.57 -10.80 -0.84
C LEU A 64 14.84 -11.57 -0.42
N LEU A 65 14.67 -12.78 0.12
CA LEU A 65 15.77 -13.61 0.62
C LEU A 65 16.37 -14.48 -0.48
N THR A 66 15.60 -14.74 -1.54
CA THR A 66 16.10 -15.43 -2.73
C THR A 66 16.95 -14.50 -3.60
N PRO A 67 18.07 -14.98 -4.17
CA PRO A 67 18.90 -14.18 -5.08
C PRO A 67 18.09 -13.62 -6.24
N GLY A 68 18.12 -12.30 -6.42
CA GLY A 68 17.35 -11.58 -7.45
C GLY A 68 15.90 -11.26 -7.10
N GLY A 69 15.39 -11.77 -5.98
CA GLY A 69 14.05 -11.51 -5.47
C GLY A 69 12.92 -12.09 -6.33
N GLY A 70 11.75 -12.27 -5.70
CA GLY A 70 10.64 -12.96 -6.33
C GLY A 70 9.27 -12.59 -5.77
N ILE A 71 8.25 -13.12 -6.43
CA ILE A 71 6.88 -13.14 -5.91
C ILE A 71 6.61 -14.57 -5.45
N ALA A 72 6.25 -14.73 -4.18
CA ALA A 72 5.98 -16.04 -3.59
C ALA A 72 4.69 -16.02 -2.79
N ASN A 73 4.17 -17.20 -2.47
CA ASN A 73 3.04 -17.34 -1.56
C ASN A 73 3.52 -17.18 -0.12
N MET A 74 3.12 -16.09 0.54
CA MET A 74 3.56 -15.78 1.91
C MET A 74 3.08 -16.81 2.93
N ARG A 75 1.97 -17.51 2.67
CA ARG A 75 1.49 -18.59 3.55
C ARG A 75 2.38 -19.81 3.49
N GLU A 76 2.86 -20.17 2.30
CA GLU A 76 3.77 -21.30 2.11
C GLU A 76 5.16 -21.01 2.69
N LEU A 77 5.61 -19.76 2.60
CA LEU A 77 6.85 -19.31 3.24
C LEU A 77 6.72 -19.10 4.76
N GLY A 78 5.53 -19.26 5.35
CA GLY A 78 5.29 -19.03 6.78
C GLY A 78 5.39 -17.56 7.21
N VAL A 79 5.44 -16.62 6.26
CA VAL A 79 5.50 -15.18 6.53
C VAL A 79 4.09 -14.66 6.76
N VAL A 80 3.71 -14.55 8.05
CA VAL A 80 2.38 -14.11 8.46
C VAL A 80 2.46 -12.98 9.49
N GLU A 81 1.50 -12.07 9.44
CA GLU A 81 1.40 -10.94 10.35
C GLU A 81 0.07 -10.98 11.11
N SER A 82 0.07 -10.40 12.31
CA SER A 82 -1.16 -10.24 13.10
C SER A 82 -2.13 -9.29 12.42
N TYR A 83 -3.39 -9.71 12.30
CA TYR A 83 -4.48 -8.86 11.84
C TYR A 83 -4.61 -7.58 12.69
N LYS A 84 -4.47 -7.71 14.01
CA LYS A 84 -4.58 -6.58 14.95
C LYS A 84 -3.53 -5.50 14.65
N LEU A 85 -2.30 -5.91 14.32
CA LEU A 85 -1.22 -5.01 13.96
C LEU A 85 -1.56 -4.22 12.69
N LYS A 86 -1.90 -4.92 11.60
CA LYS A 86 -2.22 -4.23 10.32
C LYS A 86 -3.41 -3.28 10.45
N ARG A 87 -4.44 -3.65 11.21
CA ARG A 87 -5.59 -2.78 11.46
C ARG A 87 -5.19 -1.53 12.24
N ALA A 88 -4.42 -1.69 13.31
CA ALA A 88 -3.97 -0.57 14.14
C ALA A 88 -3.11 0.42 13.34
N VAL A 89 -2.11 -0.07 12.60
CA VAL A 89 -1.22 0.79 11.80
C VAL A 89 -2.00 1.63 10.79
N VAL A 90 -2.91 1.02 10.04
CA VAL A 90 -3.69 1.76 9.03
C VAL A 90 -4.62 2.78 9.69
N SER A 91 -5.32 2.42 10.77
CA SER A 91 -6.22 3.36 11.48
C SER A 91 -5.46 4.55 12.04
N SER A 92 -4.38 4.29 12.81
CA SER A 92 -3.62 5.34 13.46
C SER A 92 -2.91 6.26 12.47
N ALA A 93 -2.39 5.72 11.36
CA ALA A 93 -1.77 6.53 10.32
C ALA A 93 -2.81 7.43 9.61
N SER A 94 -4.01 6.92 9.34
CA SER A 94 -5.10 7.70 8.75
C SER A 94 -5.56 8.83 9.67
N GLU A 95 -5.79 8.55 10.95
CA GLU A 95 -6.17 9.56 11.96
C GLU A 95 -5.10 10.64 12.12
N ALA A 96 -3.82 10.23 12.18
CA ALA A 96 -2.70 11.17 12.27
C ALA A 96 -2.60 12.06 11.02
N ALA A 97 -2.76 11.49 9.83
CA ALA A 97 -2.72 12.25 8.57
C ALA A 97 -3.86 13.29 8.50
N GLU A 98 -5.07 12.92 8.92
CA GLU A 98 -6.19 13.86 9.01
C GLU A 98 -5.90 15.01 9.98
N GLY A 99 -5.37 14.68 11.16
CA GLY A 99 -4.96 15.66 12.17
C GLY A 99 -3.85 16.62 11.70
N MET A 100 -2.98 16.21 10.77
CA MET A 100 -1.95 17.08 10.19
C MET A 100 -2.47 17.97 9.05
N VAL A 101 -3.42 17.48 8.24
CA VAL A 101 -3.96 18.22 7.09
C VAL A 101 -4.96 19.31 7.51
N LEU A 102 -5.75 19.05 8.56
CA LEU A 102 -6.80 19.98 9.01
C LEU A 102 -6.26 21.36 9.46
N PRO A 103 -5.18 21.46 10.26
CA PRO A 103 -4.61 22.75 10.66
C PRO A 103 -4.00 23.53 9.48
N ALA A 104 -3.41 22.84 8.50
CA ALA A 104 -2.81 23.47 7.33
C ALA A 104 -3.86 24.20 6.47
N LEU A 105 -5.07 23.64 6.35
CA LEU A 105 -6.20 24.28 5.67
C LEU A 105 -6.72 25.52 6.42
N LEU A 106 -6.74 25.49 7.75
CA LEU A 106 -7.18 26.64 8.56
C LEU A 106 -6.21 27.82 8.43
N LEU A 107 -4.90 27.57 8.33
CA LEU A 107 -3.91 28.63 8.14
C LEU A 107 -4.01 29.29 6.75
N GLN A 108 -4.36 28.51 5.72
CA GLN A 108 -4.55 29.04 4.36
C GLN A 108 -5.86 29.80 4.17
N ALA A 109 -6.88 29.57 5.01
CA ALA A 109 -8.16 30.27 4.94
C ALA A 109 -8.16 31.64 5.66
N GLN A 110 -7.08 31.97 6.39
CA GLN A 110 -6.92 33.24 7.12
C GLN A 110 -6.07 34.29 6.37
N ASN A 111 -5.56 33.95 5.17
CA ASN A 111 -4.85 34.85 4.25
C ASN A 111 -5.61 34.97 2.93
#